data_AF-A0A5M3VQI2-F1
#
_entry.id   AF-A0A5M3VQI2-F1
#
_cell.length_a   1.000
_cell.length_b   1.000
_cell.length_c   1.000
_cell.angle_alpha   90.00
_cell.angle_beta   90.00
_cell.angle_gamma   90.00
#
_symmetry.space_group_name_H-M   'P 1'
#
loop_
_entity.id
_entity.type
_entity.pdbx_description
1 polymer ?
#
loop_
_entity_poly.entity_id
_entity_poly.type
_entity_poly.pdbx_seq_one_letter_code
_entity_poly.pdbx_strand_id
1 'polypeptide(L)'
;MHRVRPTLRVLRDDLKLSLPSAQIPLNTISHPLLDKASDQYADPDTAHERIRAIDDVVLFKVKVQRWRGAVWMDDDPDAEVPTWIVAAGTREEGSSDDFYAALGAGGKSARARYNAAHDQALTTDTYSGHLLPTRDDHDRYRLEAATRFAVRLNFTIRDLARGSLHDGHEHAADFPGFRLGIQIRADDGNETYAAIRITGSAPANLTAMILGRVPGYAARPLLVTGASSR
;
A
#
# COMPACT_ATOMS: atom_id res chain seq x y z
N MET A 1 5.93 9.73 -8.07
CA MET A 1 7.16 8.92 -7.93
C MET A 1 6.73 7.56 -7.41
N HIS A 2 6.69 6.55 -8.27
CA HIS A 2 6.33 5.18 -7.88
C HIS A 2 7.55 4.57 -7.17
N ARG A 3 7.42 4.31 -5.87
CA ARG A 3 8.47 3.64 -5.08
C ARG A 3 8.22 2.14 -5.10
N VAL A 4 9.29 1.37 -5.27
CA VAL A 4 9.27 -0.08 -5.15
C VAL A 4 8.82 -0.47 -3.75
N ARG A 5 7.85 -1.37 -3.66
CA ARG A 5 7.30 -1.84 -2.37
C ARG A 5 7.89 -3.19 -1.98
N PRO A 6 8.39 -3.39 -0.75
CA PRO A 6 8.76 -4.72 -0.30
C PRO A 6 7.53 -5.56 0.02
N THR A 7 7.59 -6.85 -0.33
CA THR A 7 6.68 -7.84 0.24
C THR A 7 6.96 -8.01 1.74
N LEU A 8 5.94 -8.47 2.48
CA LEU A 8 6.01 -8.81 3.90
C LEU A 8 7.12 -9.83 4.18
N ARG A 9 7.30 -10.81 3.29
CA ARG A 9 8.37 -11.80 3.35
C ARG A 9 9.74 -11.13 3.23
N VAL A 10 9.94 -10.25 2.25
CA VAL A 10 11.20 -9.52 2.10
C VAL A 10 11.51 -8.71 3.36
N LEU A 11 10.51 -8.04 3.92
CA LEU A 11 10.72 -7.23 5.12
C LEU A 11 11.11 -8.08 6.33
N ARG A 12 10.32 -9.12 6.63
CA ARG A 12 10.46 -9.93 7.85
C ARG A 12 11.57 -10.97 7.76
N ASP A 13 11.63 -11.66 6.63
CA ASP A 13 12.44 -12.87 6.49
C ASP A 13 13.78 -12.58 5.83
N ASP A 14 13.80 -11.74 4.80
CA ASP A 14 15.03 -11.48 4.05
C ASP A 14 15.85 -10.34 4.71
N LEU A 15 15.20 -9.22 5.01
CA LEU A 15 15.85 -8.03 5.60
C LEU A 15 15.85 -8.02 7.13
N LYS A 16 15.08 -8.91 7.77
CA LYS A 16 14.95 -9.00 9.24
C LYS A 16 14.53 -7.68 9.90
N LEU A 17 13.70 -6.89 9.20
CA LEU A 17 13.17 -5.63 9.70
C LEU A 17 11.83 -5.86 10.42
N SER A 18 11.58 -5.09 11.48
CA SER A 18 10.29 -5.11 12.17
C SER A 18 9.19 -4.59 11.24
N LEU A 19 8.02 -5.26 11.23
CA LEU A 19 6.86 -4.77 10.51
C LEU A 19 6.26 -3.56 11.25
N PRO A 20 6.25 -2.35 10.67
CA PRO A 20 5.69 -1.19 11.34
C PRO A 20 4.15 -1.21 11.34
N SER A 21 3.56 -0.32 12.14
CA SER A 21 2.10 -0.12 12.15
C SER A 21 1.58 0.28 10.76
N ALA A 22 0.28 0.13 10.52
CA ALA A 22 -0.35 0.51 9.24
C ALA A 22 -0.28 2.02 8.93
N GLN A 23 0.14 2.85 9.89
CA GLN A 23 0.34 4.27 9.66
C GLN A 23 1.61 4.55 8.85
N ILE A 24 2.59 3.65 8.88
CA ILE A 24 3.85 3.79 8.16
C ILE A 24 3.79 2.88 6.92
N PRO A 25 3.74 3.46 5.70
CA PRO A 25 3.80 2.69 4.47
C PRO A 25 5.08 1.85 4.38
N LEU A 26 5.01 0.62 3.88
CA LEU A 26 6.25 -0.19 3.72
C LEU A 26 7.22 0.39 2.70
N ASN A 27 6.71 1.10 1.67
CA ASN A 27 7.56 1.75 0.66
C ASN A 27 8.23 3.06 1.16
N THR A 28 8.01 3.46 2.42
CA THR A 28 8.74 4.56 3.06
C THR A 28 9.79 4.09 4.07
N ILE A 29 9.94 2.78 4.25
CA ILE A 29 10.98 2.22 5.12
C ILE A 29 12.34 2.49 4.48
N SER A 30 13.22 3.18 5.21
CA SER A 30 14.59 3.42 4.73
C SER A 30 15.43 2.17 4.95
N HIS A 31 16.10 1.75 3.88
CA HIS A 31 17.06 0.67 3.87
C HIS A 31 17.84 0.77 2.56
N PRO A 32 19.18 0.59 2.56
CA PRO A 32 20.00 0.82 1.36
C PRO A 32 19.47 0.12 0.10
N LEU A 33 19.02 -1.13 0.23
CA LEU A 33 18.44 -1.90 -0.89
C LEU A 33 17.09 -1.36 -1.37
N LEU A 34 16.23 -0.91 -0.45
CA LEU A 34 14.88 -0.40 -0.76
C LEU A 34 14.96 0.98 -1.41
N ASP A 35 15.87 1.82 -0.90
CA ASP A 35 16.16 3.13 -1.46
C ASP A 35 16.76 2.98 -2.86
N LYS A 36 17.75 2.09 -3.03
CA LYS A 36 18.30 1.78 -4.36
C LYS A 36 17.25 1.25 -5.33
N ALA A 37 16.38 0.36 -4.89
CA ALA A 37 15.31 -0.17 -5.74
C ALA A 37 14.33 0.94 -6.14
N SER A 38 13.94 1.80 -5.20
CA SER A 38 13.06 2.94 -5.49
C SER A 38 13.69 3.88 -6.52
N ASP A 39 14.98 4.16 -6.43
CA ASP A 39 15.67 5.03 -7.38
C ASP A 39 15.86 4.37 -8.75
N GLN A 40 16.25 3.09 -8.77
CA GLN A 40 16.56 2.36 -10.00
C GLN A 40 15.33 2.09 -10.87
N TYR A 41 14.15 1.93 -10.26
CA TYR A 41 12.89 1.59 -10.92
C TYR A 41 11.89 2.75 -10.88
N ALA A 42 12.35 3.98 -10.65
CA ALA A 42 11.50 5.18 -10.66
C ALA A 42 11.03 5.55 -12.08
N ASP A 43 11.83 5.22 -13.10
CA ASP A 43 11.60 5.52 -14.50
C ASP A 43 11.28 4.21 -15.26
N PRO A 44 10.06 4.07 -15.82
CA PRO A 44 9.65 2.86 -16.55
C PRO A 44 10.43 2.63 -17.85
N ASP A 45 11.06 3.66 -18.42
CA ASP A 45 11.79 3.55 -19.69
C ASP A 45 13.23 3.05 -19.50
N THR A 46 13.69 2.94 -18.24
CA THR A 46 15.05 2.48 -17.94
C THR A 46 15.17 0.97 -18.12
N ALA A 47 16.13 0.54 -18.95
CA ALA A 47 16.43 -0.88 -19.12
C ALA A 47 16.94 -1.52 -17.81
N HIS A 48 16.43 -2.70 -17.47
CA HIS A 48 16.78 -3.42 -16.24
C HIS A 48 17.42 -4.80 -16.51
N GLU A 49 18.45 -5.14 -15.74
CA GLU A 49 19.15 -6.43 -15.86
C GLU A 49 18.28 -7.56 -15.30
N ARG A 50 17.89 -8.54 -16.13
CA ARG A 50 17.11 -9.73 -15.71
C ARG A 50 17.94 -10.73 -14.90
N ILE A 51 17.28 -11.46 -14.00
CA ILE A 51 17.83 -12.62 -13.29
C ILE A 51 17.69 -13.86 -14.18
N ARG A 52 18.72 -14.14 -14.99
CA ARG A 52 18.70 -15.26 -15.97
C ARG A 52 18.54 -16.66 -15.37
N ALA A 53 18.78 -16.82 -14.07
CA ALA A 53 18.65 -18.11 -13.39
C ALA A 53 17.19 -18.48 -13.05
N ILE A 54 16.24 -17.56 -13.29
CA ILE A 54 14.80 -17.72 -13.09
C ILE A 54 14.15 -17.57 -14.48
N ASP A 55 13.29 -18.53 -14.84
CA ASP A 55 12.70 -18.65 -16.18
C ASP A 55 11.16 -18.73 -16.18
N ASP A 56 10.54 -18.86 -15.01
CA ASP A 56 9.09 -18.94 -14.87
C ASP A 56 8.41 -17.58 -14.71
N VAL A 57 9.12 -16.59 -14.16
CA VAL A 57 8.68 -15.21 -14.02
C VAL A 57 9.82 -14.25 -14.31
N VAL A 58 9.51 -13.05 -14.82
CA VAL A 58 10.53 -12.04 -15.10
C VAL A 58 10.89 -11.30 -13.81
N LEU A 59 12.10 -11.58 -13.29
CA LEU A 59 12.68 -10.84 -12.17
C LEU A 59 13.89 -10.02 -12.60
N PHE A 60 14.04 -8.85 -12.01
CA PHE A 60 15.11 -7.90 -12.30
C PHE A 60 16.04 -7.72 -11.09
N LYS A 61 17.32 -7.45 -11.39
CA LYS A 61 18.36 -7.31 -10.38
C LYS A 61 18.34 -5.91 -9.76
N VAL A 62 18.53 -5.86 -8.45
CA VAL A 62 18.95 -4.64 -7.74
C VAL A 62 20.20 -4.93 -6.91
N LYS A 63 21.20 -4.05 -7.00
CA LYS A 63 22.51 -4.23 -6.37
C LYS A 63 22.95 -2.92 -5.73
N VAL A 64 23.29 -2.95 -4.44
CA VAL A 64 23.92 -1.82 -3.74
C VAL A 64 24.83 -2.33 -2.64
N GLN A 65 26.11 -1.97 -2.70
CA GLN A 65 27.14 -2.47 -1.77
C GLN A 65 27.07 -4.01 -1.62
N ARG A 66 26.90 -4.53 -0.41
CA ARG A 66 26.71 -5.96 -0.13
C ARG A 66 25.31 -6.48 -0.44
N TRP A 67 24.31 -5.61 -0.57
CA TRP A 67 22.90 -6.00 -0.72
C TRP A 67 22.56 -6.39 -2.15
N ARG A 68 21.74 -7.43 -2.28
CA ARG A 68 21.20 -7.94 -3.54
C ARG A 68 19.69 -8.11 -3.37
N GLY A 69 18.94 -7.89 -4.44
CA GLY A 69 17.50 -8.11 -4.43
C GLY A 69 16.96 -8.45 -5.80
N ALA A 70 15.75 -9.03 -5.79
CA ALA A 70 14.96 -9.34 -6.96
C ALA A 70 13.71 -8.47 -6.98
N VAL A 71 13.49 -7.77 -8.09
CA VAL A 71 12.32 -6.93 -8.31
C VAL A 71 11.41 -7.62 -9.33
N TRP A 72 10.12 -7.65 -9.01
CA TRP A 72 9.06 -8.08 -9.91
C TRP A 72 8.22 -6.85 -10.27
N MET A 73 7.88 -6.72 -11.54
CA MET A 73 6.98 -5.69 -12.05
C MET A 73 5.71 -6.38 -12.49
N ASP A 74 4.57 -5.88 -12.00
CA ASP A 74 3.25 -6.34 -12.41
C ASP A 74 3.00 -5.83 -13.84
N ASP A 75 2.55 -6.72 -14.73
CA ASP A 75 2.24 -6.38 -16.11
C ASP A 75 0.81 -5.87 -16.29
N ASP A 76 -0.02 -5.97 -15.25
CA ASP A 76 -1.34 -5.33 -15.20
C ASP A 76 -1.19 -3.80 -15.06
N PRO A 77 -1.60 -3.00 -16.07
CA PRO A 77 -1.53 -1.54 -16.00
C PRO A 77 -2.42 -0.93 -14.91
N ASP A 78 -3.42 -1.67 -14.43
CA ASP A 78 -4.35 -1.27 -13.38
C ASP A 78 -3.94 -1.79 -12.00
N ALA A 79 -2.77 -2.44 -11.88
CA ALA A 79 -2.25 -2.94 -10.62
C ALA A 79 -2.12 -1.82 -9.57
N GLU A 80 -2.75 -2.03 -8.40
CA GLU A 80 -2.68 -1.10 -7.26
C GLU A 80 -1.23 -0.80 -6.82
N VAL A 81 -0.32 -1.77 -7.03
CA VAL A 81 1.11 -1.66 -6.76
C VAL A 81 1.87 -2.28 -7.94
N PRO A 82 2.49 -1.48 -8.82
CA PRO A 82 3.08 -1.97 -10.06
C PRO A 82 4.48 -2.58 -9.89
N THR A 83 5.16 -2.34 -8.76
CA THR A 83 6.56 -2.79 -8.60
C THR A 83 6.86 -3.23 -7.18
N TRP A 84 7.36 -4.46 -7.07
CA TRP A 84 7.63 -5.14 -5.81
C TRP A 84 9.07 -5.60 -5.73
N ILE A 85 9.72 -5.41 -4.58
CA ILE A 85 10.91 -6.20 -4.25
C ILE A 85 10.43 -7.49 -3.59
N VAL A 86 10.75 -8.60 -4.25
CA VAL A 86 10.22 -9.95 -3.96
C VAL A 86 11.28 -10.91 -3.45
N ALA A 87 12.56 -10.52 -3.42
CA ALA A 87 13.61 -11.19 -2.66
C ALA A 87 14.71 -10.22 -2.28
N ALA A 88 15.36 -10.45 -1.14
CA ALA A 88 16.53 -9.72 -0.72
C ALA A 88 17.56 -10.65 -0.04
N GLY A 89 18.82 -10.22 -0.05
CA GLY A 89 19.90 -10.94 0.59
C GLY A 89 21.19 -10.16 0.55
N THR A 90 22.26 -10.76 1.06
CA THR A 90 23.61 -10.19 0.99
C THR A 90 24.50 -11.05 0.11
N ARG A 91 25.56 -10.45 -0.39
CA ARG A 91 26.74 -11.15 -0.88
C ARG A 91 27.82 -11.00 0.17
N GLU A 92 28.28 -12.12 0.74
CA GLU A 92 29.42 -12.12 1.65
C GLU A 92 30.72 -11.89 0.88
N GLU A 93 31.65 -11.15 1.50
CA GLU A 93 32.97 -10.89 0.93
C GLU A 93 33.76 -12.20 0.88
N GLY A 94 34.26 -12.57 -0.30
CA GLY A 94 34.97 -13.85 -0.51
C GLY A 94 34.09 -15.07 -0.76
N SER A 95 32.76 -14.96 -0.64
CA SER A 95 31.84 -16.07 -0.93
C SER A 95 31.63 -16.24 -2.44
N SER A 96 31.73 -17.50 -2.91
CA SER A 96 31.36 -17.92 -4.27
C SER A 96 29.85 -17.93 -4.49
N ASP A 97 29.04 -17.81 -3.43
CA ASP A 97 27.59 -17.83 -3.52
C ASP A 97 27.08 -16.50 -4.08
N ASP A 98 26.87 -16.51 -5.40
CA ASP A 98 26.08 -15.47 -6.06
C ASP A 98 24.62 -15.62 -5.59
N PHE A 99 24.12 -14.62 -4.84
CA PHE A 99 22.72 -14.51 -4.43
C PHE A 99 21.73 -14.92 -5.54
N TYR A 100 22.01 -14.53 -6.79
CA TYR A 100 21.12 -14.86 -7.91
C TYR A 100 21.19 -16.34 -8.33
N ALA A 101 22.34 -16.99 -8.15
CA ALA A 101 22.48 -18.44 -8.34
C ALA A 101 21.76 -19.21 -7.22
N ALA A 102 21.89 -18.75 -5.97
CA ALA A 102 21.16 -19.32 -4.84
C ALA A 102 19.63 -19.18 -5.01
N LEU A 103 19.17 -18.01 -5.49
CA LEU A 103 17.77 -17.79 -5.84
C LEU A 103 17.28 -18.76 -6.92
N GLY A 104 18.08 -18.96 -7.98
CA GLY A 104 17.79 -19.94 -9.04
C GLY A 104 17.73 -21.38 -8.53
N ALA A 105 18.68 -21.77 -7.67
CA ALA A 105 18.68 -23.08 -7.03
C ALA A 105 17.42 -23.27 -6.14
N GLY A 106 17.04 -22.25 -5.38
CA GLY A 106 15.80 -22.22 -4.60
C GLY A 106 14.55 -22.42 -5.47
N GLY A 107 14.49 -21.74 -6.62
CA GLY A 107 13.41 -21.90 -7.60
C GLY A 107 13.33 -23.32 -8.16
N LYS A 108 14.47 -23.95 -8.47
CA LYS A 108 14.52 -25.37 -8.91
C LYS A 108 14.04 -26.32 -7.81
N SER A 109 14.46 -26.11 -6.57
CA SER A 109 13.99 -26.92 -5.43
C SER A 109 12.50 -26.73 -5.18
N ALA A 110 11.98 -25.51 -5.33
CA ALA A 110 10.55 -25.23 -5.20
C ALA A 110 9.73 -25.91 -6.29
N ARG A 111 10.21 -25.90 -7.54
CA ARG A 111 9.60 -26.65 -8.64
C ARG A 111 9.57 -28.15 -8.37
N ALA A 112 10.67 -28.72 -7.87
CA ALA A 112 10.71 -30.15 -7.54
C ALA A 112 9.64 -30.53 -6.51
N ARG A 113 9.44 -29.69 -5.48
CA ARG A 113 8.35 -29.86 -4.50
C ARG A 113 6.97 -29.70 -5.14
N TYR A 114 6.79 -28.72 -6.02
CA TYR A 114 5.53 -28.52 -6.74
C TYR A 114 5.17 -29.75 -7.57
N ASN A 115 6.08 -30.23 -8.41
CA ASN A 115 5.87 -31.39 -9.28
C ASN A 115 5.66 -32.70 -8.49
N ALA A 116 6.19 -32.81 -7.27
CA ALA A 116 5.93 -33.96 -6.41
C ALA A 116 4.50 -33.94 -5.80
N ALA A 117 3.87 -32.77 -5.72
CA ALA A 117 2.57 -32.57 -5.10
C ALA A 117 1.42 -32.38 -6.11
N HIS A 118 1.71 -32.32 -7.41
CA HIS A 118 0.72 -32.04 -8.46
C HIS A 118 0.85 -33.04 -9.62
N ASP A 119 -0.29 -33.47 -10.16
CA ASP A 119 -0.34 -34.43 -11.28
C ASP A 119 0.24 -33.85 -12.59
N GLN A 120 0.16 -32.53 -12.75
CA GLN A 120 0.71 -31.82 -13.91
C GLN A 120 2.02 -31.12 -13.54
N ALA A 121 3.11 -31.57 -14.15
CA ALA A 121 4.42 -30.97 -13.96
C ALA A 121 4.55 -29.60 -14.66
N LEU A 122 5.30 -28.70 -14.03
CA LEU A 122 5.73 -27.43 -14.63
C LEU A 122 6.76 -27.67 -15.74
N THR A 123 6.63 -26.91 -16.83
CA THR A 123 7.52 -26.96 -18.00
C THR A 123 8.76 -26.07 -17.87
N THR A 124 8.71 -25.07 -16.99
CA THR A 124 9.83 -24.18 -16.66
C THR A 124 10.84 -24.89 -15.78
N ASP A 125 12.07 -24.39 -15.75
CA ASP A 125 13.13 -24.94 -14.91
C ASP A 125 13.02 -24.53 -13.45
N THR A 126 12.36 -23.40 -13.18
CA THR A 126 12.16 -22.83 -11.86
C THR A 126 10.68 -22.68 -11.51
N TYR A 127 10.40 -22.53 -10.21
CA TYR A 127 9.10 -22.14 -9.69
C TYR A 127 9.28 -21.07 -8.60
N SER A 128 8.86 -19.86 -8.91
CA SER A 128 9.09 -18.63 -8.17
C SER A 128 7.79 -17.98 -7.72
N GLY A 129 6.63 -18.59 -7.97
CA GLY A 129 5.32 -18.08 -7.54
C GLY A 129 5.25 -17.83 -6.03
N HIS A 130 5.95 -18.63 -5.24
CA HIS A 130 6.09 -18.44 -3.78
C HIS A 130 6.86 -17.18 -3.36
N LEU A 131 7.56 -16.52 -4.30
CA LEU A 131 8.27 -15.27 -4.04
C LEU A 131 7.41 -14.04 -4.27
N LEU A 132 6.39 -14.15 -5.12
CA LEU A 132 5.56 -13.04 -5.57
C LEU A 132 4.67 -12.49 -4.44
N PRO A 133 4.17 -11.25 -4.58
CA PRO A 133 3.23 -10.67 -3.63
C PRO A 133 2.02 -11.59 -3.44
N THR A 134 1.66 -11.78 -2.17
CA THR A 134 0.53 -12.60 -1.76
C THR A 134 -0.68 -11.71 -1.45
N ARG A 135 -1.84 -12.34 -1.21
CA ARG A 135 -3.03 -11.62 -0.72
C ARG A 135 -2.72 -10.76 0.52
N ASP A 136 -1.89 -11.24 1.44
CA ASP A 136 -1.52 -10.51 2.65
C ASP A 136 -0.74 -9.23 2.33
N ASP A 137 0.07 -9.22 1.27
CA ASP A 137 0.80 -8.04 0.80
C ASP A 137 -0.14 -6.95 0.28
N HIS A 138 -1.14 -7.36 -0.52
CA HIS A 138 -2.17 -6.46 -1.04
C HIS A 138 -3.12 -5.98 0.07
N ASP A 139 -3.55 -6.87 0.97
CA ASP A 139 -4.40 -6.52 2.11
C ASP A 139 -3.65 -5.56 3.05
N ARG A 140 -2.34 -5.76 3.24
CA ARG A 140 -1.47 -4.81 3.96
C ARG A 140 -1.42 -3.45 3.25
N TYR A 141 -1.24 -3.41 1.93
CA TYR A 141 -1.24 -2.15 1.17
C TYR A 141 -2.56 -1.38 1.33
N ARG A 142 -3.69 -2.07 1.18
CA ARG A 142 -5.04 -1.49 1.36
C ARG A 142 -5.27 -0.98 2.77
N LEU A 143 -4.83 -1.74 3.78
CA LEU A 143 -4.92 -1.32 5.19
C LEU A 143 -4.12 -0.04 5.45
N GLU A 144 -2.93 0.09 4.89
CA GLU A 144 -2.13 1.31 5.02
C GLU A 144 -2.80 2.51 4.33
N ALA A 145 -3.35 2.32 3.12
CA ALA A 145 -4.08 3.36 2.42
C ALA A 145 -5.30 3.82 3.21
N ALA A 146 -6.11 2.88 3.71
CA ALA A 146 -7.27 3.16 4.55
C ALA A 146 -6.88 3.87 5.87
N THR A 147 -5.76 3.46 6.49
CA THR A 147 -5.27 4.07 7.73
C THR A 147 -4.84 5.52 7.51
N ARG A 148 -4.05 5.79 6.46
CA ARG A 148 -3.65 7.16 6.11
C ARG A 148 -4.86 8.03 5.78
N PHE A 149 -5.82 7.48 5.04
CA PHE A 149 -7.07 8.16 4.73
C PHE A 149 -7.85 8.52 6.00
N ALA A 150 -8.03 7.57 6.92
CA ALA A 150 -8.73 7.81 8.18
C ALA A 150 -8.03 8.88 9.05
N VAL A 151 -6.70 8.85 9.14
CA VAL A 151 -5.94 9.87 9.89
C VAL A 151 -6.11 11.26 9.27
N ARG A 152 -5.96 11.38 7.94
CA ARG A 152 -6.15 12.65 7.22
C ARG A 152 -7.57 13.16 7.38
N LEU A 153 -8.57 12.30 7.22
CA LEU A 153 -9.98 12.64 7.38
C LEU A 153 -10.27 13.21 8.78
N ASN A 154 -9.72 12.61 9.84
CA ASN A 154 -9.93 13.10 11.21
C ASN A 154 -9.33 14.49 11.42
N PHE A 155 -8.13 14.71 10.91
CA PHE A 155 -7.48 16.00 11.00
C PHE A 155 -8.30 17.07 10.26
N THR A 156 -8.72 16.77 9.02
CA THR A 156 -9.53 17.67 8.21
C THR A 156 -10.87 17.98 8.88
N ILE A 157 -11.61 16.99 9.40
CA ILE A 157 -12.88 17.22 10.10
C ILE A 157 -12.68 18.21 11.26
N ARG A 158 -11.63 18.02 12.07
CA ARG A 158 -11.34 18.91 13.21
C ARG A 158 -10.98 20.32 12.76
N ASP A 159 -10.25 20.44 11.66
CA ASP A 159 -9.84 21.72 11.11
C ASP A 159 -11.04 22.51 10.56
N LEU A 160 -11.87 21.87 9.72
CA LEU A 160 -13.10 22.48 9.18
C LEU A 160 -14.08 22.87 10.30
N ALA A 161 -14.24 22.01 11.31
CA ALA A 161 -15.08 22.31 12.47
C ALA A 161 -14.59 23.53 13.26
N ARG A 162 -13.26 23.66 13.46
CA ARG A 162 -12.67 24.83 14.13
C ARG A 162 -12.88 26.11 13.32
N GLY A 163 -12.66 26.06 12.00
CA GLY A 163 -12.92 27.19 11.10
C GLY A 163 -14.38 27.64 11.20
N SER A 164 -15.29 26.68 11.12
CA SER A 164 -16.72 26.99 11.18
C SER A 164 -17.19 27.50 12.55
N LEU A 165 -16.65 26.97 13.66
CA LEU A 165 -16.92 27.51 14.99
C LEU A 165 -16.39 28.95 15.17
N HIS A 166 -15.35 29.32 14.41
CA HIS A 166 -14.76 30.65 14.50
C HIS A 166 -15.58 31.72 13.79
N ASP A 167 -16.17 31.41 12.64
CA ASP A 167 -16.84 32.40 11.79
C ASP A 167 -18.31 32.08 11.44
N GLY A 168 -18.84 30.92 11.85
CA GLY A 168 -20.20 30.45 11.55
C GLY A 168 -20.47 30.04 10.09
N HIS A 169 -19.45 30.09 9.23
CA HIS A 169 -19.57 29.76 7.81
C HIS A 169 -19.23 28.29 7.54
N GLU A 170 -19.61 27.79 6.36
CA GLU A 170 -19.20 26.46 5.93
C GLU A 170 -17.72 26.48 5.53
N HIS A 171 -16.95 25.54 6.07
CA HIS A 171 -15.59 25.26 5.63
C HIS A 171 -15.57 23.92 4.90
N ALA A 172 -14.84 23.83 3.78
CA ALA A 172 -14.82 22.63 2.97
C ALA A 172 -13.41 22.25 2.49
N ALA A 173 -13.20 20.95 2.30
CA ALA A 173 -11.97 20.38 1.77
C ALA A 173 -12.27 19.30 0.73
N ASP A 174 -11.38 19.20 -0.26
CA ASP A 174 -11.48 18.22 -1.34
C ASP A 174 -10.69 16.93 -1.03
N PHE A 175 -11.33 15.80 -1.30
CA PHE A 175 -10.75 14.46 -1.29
C PHE A 175 -10.86 13.84 -2.69
N PRO A 176 -10.06 12.81 -3.00
CA PRO A 176 -10.28 12.03 -4.22
C PRO A 176 -11.71 11.47 -4.24
N GLY A 177 -12.47 11.83 -5.26
CA GLY A 177 -13.85 11.37 -5.48
C GLY A 177 -14.95 12.21 -4.81
N PHE A 178 -14.67 12.95 -3.73
CA PHE A 178 -15.69 13.73 -3.03
C PHE A 178 -15.16 15.00 -2.35
N ARG A 179 -16.05 15.96 -2.09
CA ARG A 179 -15.80 17.15 -1.28
C ARG A 179 -16.55 17.05 0.04
N LEU A 180 -15.89 17.41 1.14
CA LEU A 180 -16.45 17.43 2.49
C LEU A 180 -16.58 18.87 2.97
N GLY A 181 -17.80 19.29 3.32
CA GLY A 181 -18.11 20.57 3.95
C GLY A 181 -18.64 20.36 5.38
N ILE A 182 -18.26 21.26 6.29
CA ILE A 182 -18.76 21.28 7.67
C ILE A 182 -19.18 22.71 8.00
N GLN A 183 -20.40 22.86 8.54
CA GLN A 183 -20.89 24.09 9.13
C GLN A 183 -21.41 23.83 10.55
N ILE A 184 -20.95 24.62 11.53
CA ILE A 184 -21.40 24.56 12.92
C ILE A 184 -22.07 25.88 13.26
N ARG A 185 -23.28 25.80 13.82
CA ARG A 185 -24.03 26.95 14.32
C ARG A 185 -24.47 26.68 15.75
N ALA A 186 -24.27 27.67 16.61
CA ALA A 186 -24.92 27.72 17.91
C ALA A 186 -26.13 28.65 17.78
N ASP A 187 -27.30 28.19 18.21
CA ASP A 187 -28.45 29.07 18.43
C ASP A 187 -28.38 29.63 19.86
N ASP A 188 -28.85 30.88 20.07
CA ASP A 188 -28.73 31.68 21.30
C ASP A 188 -29.51 31.10 22.52
N GLY A 189 -29.78 29.79 22.56
CA GLY A 189 -30.66 29.17 23.54
C GLY A 189 -30.55 27.67 23.82
N ASN A 190 -29.46 26.97 23.43
CA ASN A 190 -28.93 25.68 24.01
C ASN A 190 -28.58 24.54 23.03
N GLU A 191 -28.76 24.67 21.72
CA GLU A 191 -28.41 23.59 20.77
C GLU A 191 -27.34 24.02 19.77
N THR A 192 -26.27 23.22 19.70
CA THR A 192 -25.23 23.34 18.66
C THR A 192 -25.53 22.35 17.55
N TYR A 193 -25.73 22.84 16.34
CA TYR A 193 -25.96 22.00 15.16
C TYR A 193 -24.69 21.92 14.31
N ALA A 194 -24.36 20.71 13.87
CA ALA A 194 -23.32 20.46 12.88
C ALA A 194 -23.94 19.92 11.60
N ALA A 195 -23.87 20.70 10.53
CA ALA A 195 -24.22 20.27 9.19
C ALA A 195 -22.98 19.72 8.49
N ILE A 196 -23.09 18.50 7.94
CA ILE A 196 -22.03 17.85 7.16
C ILE A 196 -22.54 17.68 5.73
N ARG A 197 -21.80 18.22 4.77
CA ARG A 197 -22.09 18.09 3.34
C ARG A 197 -21.03 17.22 2.67
N ILE A 198 -21.47 16.20 1.94
CA ILE A 198 -20.60 15.34 1.14
C ILE A 198 -21.13 15.38 -0.29
N THR A 199 -20.30 15.83 -1.24
CA THR A 199 -20.67 15.88 -2.66
C THR A 199 -19.68 15.07 -3.50
N GLY A 200 -20.17 14.16 -4.33
CA GLY A 200 -19.36 13.27 -5.17
C GLY A 200 -19.45 11.80 -4.77
N SER A 201 -18.54 10.98 -5.30
CA SER A 201 -18.41 9.56 -5.00
C SER A 201 -17.64 9.38 -3.68
N ALA A 202 -18.40 9.26 -2.59
CA ALA A 202 -17.85 8.99 -1.27
C ALA A 202 -17.80 7.49 -0.97
N PRO A 203 -16.80 7.02 -0.19
CA PRO A 203 -16.80 5.66 0.33
C PRO A 203 -18.11 5.35 1.08
N ALA A 204 -18.68 4.16 0.88
CA ALA A 204 -19.98 3.78 1.47
C ALA A 204 -19.99 3.88 3.01
N ASN A 205 -18.84 3.72 3.66
CA ASN A 205 -18.69 3.83 5.11
C ASN A 205 -18.29 5.25 5.59
N LEU A 206 -18.13 6.22 4.68
CA LEU A 206 -17.64 7.57 5.03
C LEU A 206 -18.55 8.26 6.04
N THR A 207 -19.86 8.20 5.86
CA THR A 207 -20.83 8.79 6.79
C THR A 207 -20.70 8.19 8.18
N ALA A 208 -20.60 6.87 8.29
CA ALA A 208 -20.37 6.18 9.57
C ALA A 208 -19.02 6.56 10.19
N MET A 209 -17.97 6.71 9.36
CA MET A 209 -16.66 7.16 9.79
C MET A 209 -16.69 8.59 10.35
N ILE A 210 -17.42 9.52 9.73
CA ILE A 210 -17.53 10.90 10.19
C ILE A 210 -18.34 10.96 11.49
N LEU A 211 -19.52 10.33 11.53
CA LEU A 211 -20.41 10.36 12.69
C LEU A 211 -19.80 9.72 13.94
N GLY A 212 -19.06 8.62 13.80
CA GLY A 212 -18.36 7.98 14.91
C GLY A 212 -17.22 8.81 15.52
N ARG A 213 -16.94 10.01 14.98
CA ARG A 213 -15.81 10.87 15.37
C ARG A 213 -16.22 12.27 15.83
N VAL A 214 -17.51 12.60 15.78
CA VAL A 214 -18.05 13.83 16.37
C VAL A 214 -18.25 13.59 17.88
N PRO A 215 -17.54 14.30 18.77
CA PRO A 215 -17.70 14.15 20.21
C PRO A 215 -19.15 14.41 20.64
N GLY A 216 -19.76 13.53 21.43
CA GLY A 216 -21.13 13.68 21.93
C GLY A 216 -22.23 13.03 21.06
N TYR A 217 -21.91 12.49 19.89
CA TYR A 217 -22.86 11.73 19.07
C TYR A 217 -22.90 10.25 19.49
N ALA A 218 -24.01 9.82 20.11
CA ALA A 218 -24.39 8.40 20.15
C ALA A 218 -25.06 8.06 18.81
N ALA A 219 -24.55 7.06 18.09
CA ALA A 219 -25.07 6.67 16.78
C ALA A 219 -26.57 6.30 16.86
N ARG A 220 -27.44 7.24 16.48
CA ARG A 220 -28.82 6.96 16.08
C ARG A 220 -28.89 7.01 14.55
N PRO A 221 -29.66 6.12 13.91
CA PRO A 221 -29.75 6.12 12.45
C PRO A 221 -30.40 7.43 12.01
N LEU A 222 -29.66 8.26 11.28
CA LEU A 222 -30.18 9.49 10.69
C LEU A 222 -30.73 9.16 9.31
N LEU A 223 -31.99 9.54 9.08
CA LEU A 223 -32.66 9.51 7.79
C LEU A 223 -31.83 10.30 6.77
N VAL A 224 -31.24 9.60 5.80
CA VAL A 224 -30.60 10.21 4.64
C VAL A 224 -31.72 10.70 3.72
N THR A 225 -32.03 11.99 3.74
CA THR A 225 -32.85 12.62 2.69
C THR A 225 -31.94 12.95 1.51
N GLY A 226 -31.92 12.07 0.51
CA GLY A 226 -31.27 12.34 -0.77
C GLY A 226 -32.07 13.39 -1.55
N ALA A 227 -31.52 14.59 -1.71
CA ALA A 227 -31.99 15.52 -2.72
C ALA A 227 -31.38 15.12 -4.07
N SER A 228 -32.15 14.37 -4.85
CA SER A 228 -31.87 14.14 -6.27
C SER A 228 -32.24 15.40 -7.03
N SER A 229 -31.25 16.13 -7.56
CA SER A 229 -31.48 17.17 -8.55
C SER A 229 -31.58 16.54 -9.93
N ARG A 230 -32.72 16.78 -10.60
CA ARG A 230 -32.96 16.49 -12.01
C ARG A 230 -32.04 17.32 -12.92
#